data_AF-A0A960ZQY3-F1
#
_entry.id   AF-A0A960ZQY3-F1
#
_cell.length_a   1.000
_cell.length_b   1.000
_cell.length_c   1.000
_cell.angle_alpha   90.00
_cell.angle_beta   90.00
_cell.angle_gamma   90.00
#
_symmetry.space_group_name_H-M   'P 1'
#
loop_
_entity.id
_entity.type
_entity.pdbx_description
1 polymer ?
#
loop_
_entity_poly.entity_id
_entity_poly.type
_entity_poly.pdbx_seq_one_letter_code
_entity_poly.pdbx_strand_id
1 'polypeptide(L)'
;MSVFTIEAFLALAGMVLLLVEAFFPKISLKTLGTAAIGSAVVAFFLYLGCNKDTSALPGFVAAWHQLDTLAIFYKGFALVTTILVLWLLLICSPYLKRFTVDGKFGEMLALPLIVCAGMMWMASAKDLVTVFVSLELVTVSFYVLVAATRKSVISLEAGVKYLILGALSTGILVFGIAWIYGATGSLSFEGIAAACANGGSNKTALLFATAFLLAGMGFKVAMAPFQMWVPDVYQGTSIPVTTFLSVGSKAAGFIVLTRLIDALTVHGSLIRDEVILMLVGLGAITVLVGSLPAIFQTSVKRMLAYSSISHAGFLVLALASRDSVRFDLSAGGIVAFYLATYLPMTVLGFLGIAIMRIQGQGEEIQDFTGLAKRSPLLATMLTIAFASLAGLPLTAGFLGKMFV
;
A
#
# COMPACT_ATOMS: atom_id res chain seq x y z
N MET A 1 22.66 5.95 14.98
CA MET A 1 22.25 5.48 13.65
C MET A 1 20.87 6.05 13.36
N SER A 2 20.67 6.66 12.18
CA SER A 2 19.44 7.36 11.83
C SER A 2 18.50 6.48 11.00
N VAL A 3 17.21 6.81 11.00
CA VAL A 3 16.20 6.08 10.20
C VAL A 3 16.56 6.06 8.70
N PHE A 4 17.12 7.16 8.18
CA PHE A 4 17.60 7.26 6.80
C PHE A 4 18.62 6.18 6.42
N THR A 5 19.54 5.84 7.34
CA THR A 5 20.54 4.80 7.05
C THR A 5 19.93 3.41 6.83
N ILE A 6 18.77 3.15 7.44
CA ILE A 6 18.03 1.89 7.26
C ILE A 6 17.34 1.86 5.90
N GLU A 7 16.77 2.99 5.48
CA GLU A 7 16.16 3.15 4.15
C GLU A 7 17.20 2.95 3.04
N ALA A 8 18.37 3.59 3.20
CA ALA A 8 19.49 3.43 2.28
C ALA A 8 20.00 1.97 2.26
N PHE A 9 20.10 1.33 3.42
CA PHE A 9 20.49 -0.08 3.52
C PHE A 9 19.55 -1.00 2.75
N LEU A 10 18.22 -0.83 2.86
CA LEU A 10 17.24 -1.64 2.13
C LEU A 10 17.34 -1.46 0.61
N ALA A 11 17.48 -0.21 0.15
CA ALA A 11 17.63 0.08 -1.28
C ALA A 11 18.93 -0.54 -1.83
N LEU A 12 20.05 -0.38 -1.11
CA LEU A 12 21.33 -0.99 -1.47
C LEU A 12 21.27 -2.52 -1.43
N ALA A 13 20.64 -3.11 -0.42
CA ALA A 13 20.47 -4.56 -0.30
C ALA A 13 19.67 -5.13 -1.49
N GLY A 14 18.60 -4.45 -1.89
CA GLY A 14 17.85 -4.81 -3.10
C GLY A 14 18.71 -4.77 -4.36
N MET A 15 19.46 -3.68 -4.58
CA MET A 15 20.38 -3.58 -5.73
C MET A 15 21.48 -4.64 -5.71
N VAL A 16 22.09 -4.90 -4.55
CA VAL A 16 23.11 -5.93 -4.40
C VAL A 16 22.53 -7.30 -4.72
N LEU A 17 21.31 -7.62 -4.28
CA LEU A 17 20.67 -8.90 -4.63
C LEU A 17 20.44 -9.05 -6.14
N LEU A 18 20.04 -7.98 -6.84
CA LEU A 18 19.92 -7.99 -8.30
C LEU A 18 21.28 -8.26 -8.98
N LEU A 19 22.33 -7.58 -8.53
CA LEU A 19 23.69 -7.79 -9.06
C LEU A 19 24.19 -9.20 -8.77
N VAL A 20 23.94 -9.72 -7.57
CA VAL A 20 24.34 -11.09 -7.19
C VAL A 20 23.64 -12.12 -8.08
N GLU A 21 22.34 -11.97 -8.36
CA GLU A 21 21.65 -12.86 -9.29
C GLU A 21 22.20 -12.76 -10.72
N ALA A 22 22.49 -11.55 -11.19
CA ALA A 22 22.97 -11.30 -12.55
C ALA A 22 24.39 -11.88 -12.78
N PHE A 23 25.31 -11.65 -11.85
CA PHE A 23 26.72 -12.07 -11.99
C PHE A 23 26.98 -13.49 -11.46
N PHE A 24 26.16 -13.99 -10.53
CA PHE A 24 26.31 -15.33 -9.95
C PHE A 24 25.05 -16.19 -10.14
N PRO A 25 24.71 -16.55 -11.40
CA PRO A 25 23.46 -17.25 -11.72
C PRO A 25 23.36 -18.68 -11.15
N LYS A 26 24.44 -19.22 -10.57
CA LYS A 26 24.47 -20.54 -9.92
C LYS A 26 23.92 -20.51 -8.49
N ILE A 27 23.72 -19.33 -7.90
CA ILE A 27 23.23 -19.23 -6.52
C ILE A 27 21.78 -19.71 -6.46
N SER A 28 21.47 -20.50 -5.43
CA SER A 28 20.12 -21.02 -5.25
C SER A 28 19.14 -19.91 -4.86
N LEU A 29 17.93 -19.97 -5.41
CA LEU A 29 16.84 -19.03 -5.06
C LEU A 29 16.48 -19.05 -3.58
N LYS A 30 16.66 -20.19 -2.91
CA LYS A 30 16.47 -20.29 -1.46
C LYS A 30 17.46 -19.38 -0.74
N THR A 31 18.74 -19.41 -1.15
CA THR A 31 19.80 -18.57 -0.59
C THR A 31 19.52 -17.08 -0.82
N LEU A 32 19.12 -16.70 -2.04
CA LEU A 32 18.75 -15.32 -2.35
C LEU A 32 17.54 -14.86 -1.52
N GLY A 33 16.52 -15.69 -1.38
CA GLY A 33 15.33 -15.32 -0.62
C GLY A 33 15.57 -15.29 0.89
N THR A 34 16.41 -16.17 1.44
CA THR A 34 16.84 -16.07 2.84
C THR A 34 17.69 -14.83 3.08
N ALA A 35 18.53 -14.43 2.12
CA ALA A 35 19.29 -13.19 2.21
C ALA A 35 18.37 -11.96 2.15
N ALA A 36 17.35 -11.96 1.28
CA ALA A 36 16.34 -10.91 1.21
C ALA A 36 15.57 -10.75 2.53
N ILE A 37 15.02 -11.85 3.08
CA ILE A 37 14.35 -11.83 4.39
C ILE A 37 15.33 -11.40 5.48
N GLY A 38 16.55 -11.94 5.48
CA GLY A 38 17.60 -11.58 6.44
C GLY A 38 17.88 -10.08 6.43
N SER A 39 17.96 -9.45 5.25
CA SER A 39 18.15 -8.00 5.13
C SER A 39 16.97 -7.21 5.70
N ALA A 40 15.73 -7.62 5.42
CA ALA A 40 14.54 -6.96 5.97
C ALA A 40 14.43 -7.12 7.49
N VAL A 41 14.79 -8.30 8.03
CA VAL A 41 14.80 -8.58 9.46
C VAL A 41 15.90 -7.78 10.18
N VAL A 42 17.10 -7.71 9.60
CA VAL A 42 18.18 -6.85 10.11
C VAL A 42 17.72 -5.39 10.12
N ALA A 43 17.13 -4.91 9.03
CA ALA A 43 16.59 -3.56 8.96
C ALA A 43 15.52 -3.31 10.05
N PHE A 44 14.67 -4.29 10.35
CA PHE A 44 13.67 -4.20 11.41
C PHE A 44 14.29 -4.11 12.82
N PHE A 45 15.28 -4.93 13.14
CA PHE A 45 15.96 -4.84 14.44
C PHE A 45 16.76 -3.54 14.58
N LEU A 46 17.44 -3.12 13.51
CA LEU A 46 18.09 -1.81 13.44
C LEU A 46 17.08 -0.68 13.64
N TYR A 47 15.87 -0.81 13.11
CA TYR A 47 14.79 0.16 13.26
C TYR A 47 14.27 0.27 14.71
N LEU A 48 14.18 -0.85 15.42
CA LEU A 48 13.80 -0.83 16.83
C LEU A 48 14.82 -0.06 17.68
N GLY A 49 16.12 -0.28 17.45
CA GLY A 49 17.22 0.34 18.19
C GLY A 49 17.71 1.70 17.69
N CYS A 50 17.19 2.21 16.56
CA CYS A 50 17.64 3.50 16.02
C CYS A 50 17.07 4.69 16.79
N ASN A 51 17.79 5.82 16.73
CA ASN A 51 17.26 7.09 17.22
C ASN A 51 16.21 7.60 16.22
N LYS A 52 15.01 7.87 16.73
CA LYS A 52 13.84 8.32 15.97
C LYS A 52 13.61 9.82 16.04
N ASP A 53 14.56 10.56 16.64
CA ASP A 53 14.53 12.01 16.69
C ASP A 53 14.95 12.63 15.36
N THR A 54 14.28 13.71 14.97
CA THR A 54 14.61 14.49 13.76
C THR A 54 16.04 15.04 13.80
N SER A 55 16.58 15.30 15.00
CA SER A 55 17.97 15.76 15.20
C SER A 55 19.03 14.74 14.77
N ALA A 56 18.66 13.46 14.71
CA ALA A 56 19.56 12.40 14.25
C ALA A 56 19.61 12.28 12.72
N LEU A 57 18.76 13.00 11.98
CA LEU A 57 18.80 12.98 10.52
C LEU A 57 20.04 13.72 9.99
N PRO A 58 20.67 13.22 8.90
CA PRO A 58 21.72 13.97 8.23
C PRO A 58 21.20 15.34 7.77
N GLY A 59 22.00 16.39 7.91
CA GLY A 59 21.57 17.77 7.61
C GLY A 59 21.04 17.97 6.19
N PHE A 60 21.58 17.25 5.21
CA PHE A 60 21.04 17.28 3.85
C PHE A 60 19.63 16.66 3.77
N VAL A 61 19.29 15.63 4.54
CA VAL A 61 17.99 14.94 4.49
C VAL A 61 16.90 15.70 5.25
N ALA A 62 17.28 16.46 6.28
CA ALA A 62 16.34 17.11 7.21
C ALA A 62 15.34 18.07 6.55
N ALA A 63 15.69 18.64 5.39
CA ALA A 63 14.81 19.53 4.62
C ALA A 63 13.61 18.80 4.00
N TRP A 64 13.78 17.54 3.59
CA TRP A 64 12.79 16.78 2.81
C TRP A 64 12.13 15.63 3.60
N HIS A 65 12.67 15.33 4.79
CA HIS A 65 12.28 14.17 5.60
C HIS A 65 11.81 14.60 6.99
N GLN A 66 10.66 14.09 7.42
CA GLN A 66 10.15 14.25 8.79
C GLN A 66 9.98 12.91 9.51
N LEU A 67 10.20 12.93 10.82
CA LEU A 67 9.98 11.80 11.72
C LEU A 67 8.92 12.19 12.76
N ASP A 68 7.66 12.10 12.37
CA ASP A 68 6.51 12.19 13.26
C ASP A 68 6.04 10.78 13.67
N THR A 69 5.11 10.71 14.63
CA THR A 69 4.55 9.44 15.13
C THR A 69 3.96 8.58 14.02
N LEU A 70 3.31 9.20 13.02
CA LEU A 70 2.77 8.51 11.85
C LEU A 70 3.90 7.92 10.99
N ALA A 71 4.94 8.69 10.67
CA ALA A 71 6.09 8.21 9.91
C ALA A 71 6.72 6.98 10.59
N ILE A 72 6.89 7.04 11.90
CA ILE A 72 7.43 5.94 12.70
C ILE A 72 6.52 4.70 12.59
N PHE A 73 5.21 4.86 12.74
CA PHE A 73 4.28 3.73 12.58
C PHE A 73 4.35 3.12 11.18
N TYR A 74 4.24 3.92 10.13
CA TYR A 74 4.19 3.45 8.74
C TYR A 74 5.51 2.85 8.26
N LYS A 75 6.65 3.31 8.76
CA LYS A 75 7.96 2.67 8.49
C LYS A 75 8.05 1.28 9.11
N GLY A 76 7.63 1.14 10.37
CA GLY A 76 7.54 -0.17 11.02
C GLY A 76 6.58 -1.10 10.27
N PHE A 77 5.42 -0.56 9.88
CA PHE A 77 4.43 -1.27 9.07
C PHE A 77 4.99 -1.74 7.72
N ALA A 78 5.72 -0.88 7.01
CA ALA A 78 6.38 -1.21 5.74
C ALA A 78 7.38 -2.36 5.89
N LEU A 79 8.19 -2.35 6.95
CA LEU A 79 9.15 -3.42 7.26
C LEU A 79 8.44 -4.75 7.54
N VAL A 80 7.44 -4.75 8.43
CA VAL A 80 6.67 -5.95 8.77
C VAL A 80 5.97 -6.53 7.54
N THR A 81 5.32 -5.67 6.74
CA THR A 81 4.66 -6.09 5.50
C THR A 81 5.66 -6.74 4.55
N THR A 82 6.84 -6.13 4.38
CA THR A 82 7.87 -6.63 3.46
C THR A 82 8.41 -7.98 3.91
N ILE A 83 8.65 -8.18 5.21
CA ILE A 83 9.08 -9.47 5.78
C ILE A 83 8.03 -10.55 5.48
N LEU A 84 6.75 -10.27 5.74
CA LEU A 84 5.66 -11.22 5.50
C LEU A 84 5.50 -11.57 4.03
N VAL A 85 5.63 -10.58 3.13
CA VAL A 85 5.56 -10.78 1.68
C VAL A 85 6.74 -11.61 1.18
N LEU A 86 7.97 -11.33 1.61
CA LEU A 86 9.14 -12.11 1.22
C LEU A 86 9.04 -13.56 1.73
N TRP A 87 8.54 -13.75 2.95
CA TRP A 87 8.26 -15.07 3.50
C TRP A 87 7.20 -15.82 2.68
N LEU A 88 6.09 -15.16 2.33
CA LEU A 88 5.04 -15.72 1.49
C LEU A 88 5.57 -16.07 0.08
N LEU A 89 6.48 -15.25 -0.45
CA LEU A 89 7.11 -15.48 -1.74
C LEU A 89 8.00 -16.73 -1.74
N LEU A 90 8.76 -16.96 -0.66
CA LEU A 90 9.52 -18.21 -0.50
C LEU A 90 8.61 -19.44 -0.45
N ILE A 91 7.49 -19.36 0.26
CA ILE A 91 6.49 -20.44 0.32
C ILE A 91 5.92 -20.72 -1.07
N CYS A 92 5.60 -19.67 -1.83
CA CYS A 92 5.06 -19.75 -3.19
C CYS A 92 6.09 -20.13 -4.26
N SER A 93 7.38 -20.12 -3.94
CA SER A 93 8.46 -20.37 -4.90
C SER A 93 8.33 -21.67 -5.73
N PRO A 94 7.84 -22.82 -5.20
CA PRO A 94 7.74 -24.05 -5.99
C PRO A 94 6.78 -23.95 -7.18
N TYR A 95 5.67 -23.21 -7.04
CA TYR A 95 4.71 -23.05 -8.14
C TYR A 95 5.07 -21.86 -9.04
N LEU A 96 5.63 -20.78 -8.48
CA LEU A 96 6.01 -19.58 -9.25
C LEU A 96 7.11 -19.86 -10.27
N LYS A 97 8.02 -20.80 -9.98
CA LYS A 97 9.06 -21.27 -10.92
C LYS A 97 8.51 -21.73 -12.27
N ARG A 98 7.28 -22.25 -12.31
CA ARG A 98 6.65 -22.73 -13.54
C ARG A 98 6.31 -21.61 -14.50
N PHE A 99 6.05 -20.42 -13.96
CA PHE A 99 5.58 -19.25 -14.72
C PHE A 99 6.69 -18.23 -15.00
N THR A 100 7.94 -18.52 -14.63
CA THR A 100 9.10 -17.65 -14.81
C THR A 100 10.05 -18.20 -15.88
N VAL A 101 10.83 -17.30 -16.48
CA VAL A 101 11.84 -17.65 -17.49
C VAL A 101 13.03 -18.28 -16.75
N ASP A 102 13.44 -19.48 -17.18
CA ASP A 102 14.53 -20.27 -16.56
C ASP A 102 14.37 -20.55 -15.05
N GLY A 103 13.15 -20.39 -14.52
CA GLY A 103 12.89 -20.50 -13.08
C GLY A 103 13.53 -19.41 -12.23
N LYS A 104 14.08 -18.34 -12.84
CA LYS A 104 14.71 -17.20 -12.18
C LYS A 104 13.68 -16.12 -11.85
N PHE A 105 13.81 -15.51 -10.67
CA PHE A 105 12.90 -14.46 -10.20
C PHE A 105 13.50 -13.63 -9.06
N GLY A 106 14.81 -13.43 -9.01
CA GLY A 106 15.41 -12.60 -7.96
C GLY A 106 14.97 -11.14 -8.03
N GLU A 107 14.48 -10.65 -9.18
CA GLU A 107 13.68 -9.40 -9.25
C GLU A 107 12.51 -9.40 -8.23
N MET A 108 11.80 -10.52 -8.10
CA MET A 108 10.70 -10.67 -7.14
C MET A 108 11.18 -10.71 -5.68
N LEU A 109 12.46 -11.01 -5.43
CA LEU A 109 13.05 -11.03 -4.08
C LEU A 109 13.71 -9.70 -3.72
N ALA A 110 14.29 -9.01 -4.70
CA ALA A 110 15.02 -7.77 -4.51
C ALA A 110 14.10 -6.53 -4.51
N LEU A 111 13.15 -6.46 -5.45
CA LEU A 111 12.25 -5.31 -5.58
C LEU A 111 11.41 -5.06 -4.32
N PRO A 112 10.94 -6.05 -3.54
CA PRO A 112 10.24 -5.77 -2.29
C PRO A 112 11.06 -4.96 -1.27
N LEU A 113 12.39 -5.10 -1.27
CA LEU A 113 13.27 -4.28 -0.41
C LEU A 113 13.33 -2.83 -0.89
N ILE A 114 13.40 -2.63 -2.20
CA ILE A 114 13.38 -1.29 -2.83
C ILE A 114 12.01 -0.63 -2.61
N VAL A 115 10.92 -1.38 -2.76
CA VAL A 115 9.56 -0.91 -2.43
C VAL A 115 9.47 -0.56 -0.95
N CYS A 116 10.03 -1.37 -0.05
CA CYS A 116 10.06 -1.07 1.38
C CYS A 116 10.74 0.27 1.66
N ALA A 117 11.93 0.49 1.07
CA ALA A 117 12.62 1.77 1.16
C ALA A 117 11.74 2.92 0.62
N GLY A 118 11.12 2.76 -0.55
CA GLY A 118 10.21 3.76 -1.12
C GLY A 118 9.01 4.07 -0.21
N MET A 119 8.36 3.07 0.37
CA MET A 119 7.26 3.25 1.32
C MET A 119 7.71 3.95 2.61
N MET A 120 8.92 3.64 3.11
CA MET A 120 9.50 4.33 4.26
C MET A 120 9.75 5.81 3.93
N TRP A 121 10.24 6.13 2.74
CA TRP A 121 10.42 7.51 2.28
C TRP A 121 9.09 8.25 2.11
N MET A 122 8.08 7.62 1.52
CA MET A 122 6.71 8.17 1.41
C MET A 122 6.18 8.55 2.80
N ALA A 123 6.40 7.69 3.80
CA ALA A 123 5.99 7.91 5.17
C ALA A 123 6.71 9.11 5.84
N SER A 124 7.78 9.64 5.27
CA SER A 124 8.54 10.79 5.80
C SER A 124 8.53 12.01 4.89
N ALA A 125 7.81 11.97 3.76
CA ALA A 125 7.77 13.09 2.82
C ALA A 125 7.17 14.36 3.45
N LYS A 126 7.90 15.49 3.35
CA LYS A 126 7.47 16.84 3.78
C LYS A 126 6.80 17.66 2.67
N ASP A 127 6.99 17.25 1.43
CA ASP A 127 6.59 18.00 0.26
C ASP A 127 6.14 17.07 -0.87
N LEU A 128 5.42 17.63 -1.84
CA LEU A 128 4.82 16.89 -2.95
C LEU A 128 5.85 16.32 -3.94
N VAL A 129 7.07 16.86 -4.01
CA VAL A 129 8.13 16.33 -4.86
C VAL A 129 8.67 15.04 -4.24
N THR A 130 8.96 15.06 -2.94
CA THR A 130 9.40 13.87 -2.20
C THR A 130 8.32 12.79 -2.23
N VAL A 131 7.04 13.17 -2.11
CA VAL A 131 5.91 12.25 -2.34
C VAL A 131 5.99 11.64 -3.73
N PHE A 132 6.09 12.46 -4.79
CA PHE A 132 6.11 11.98 -6.17
C PHE A 132 7.25 11.00 -6.43
N VAL A 133 8.48 11.35 -6.04
CA VAL A 133 9.67 10.51 -6.28
C VAL A 133 9.57 9.17 -5.54
N SER A 134 9.18 9.20 -4.27
CA SER A 134 9.07 7.99 -3.47
C SER A 134 7.90 7.10 -3.90
N LEU A 135 6.78 7.72 -4.31
CA LEU A 135 5.62 7.04 -4.87
C LEU A 135 5.92 6.39 -6.22
N GLU A 136 6.68 7.04 -7.10
CA GLU A 136 7.09 6.48 -8.38
C GLU A 136 8.11 5.34 -8.21
N LEU A 137 9.02 5.43 -7.24
CA LEU A 137 9.91 4.32 -6.90
C LEU A 137 9.11 3.06 -6.53
N VAL A 138 8.07 3.22 -5.70
CA VAL A 138 7.15 2.14 -5.34
C VAL A 138 6.37 1.64 -6.56
N THR A 139 5.81 2.55 -7.34
CA THR A 139 4.92 2.23 -8.48
C THR A 139 5.67 1.49 -9.59
N VAL A 140 6.85 1.98 -9.99
CA VAL A 140 7.67 1.36 -11.04
C VAL A 140 8.13 -0.03 -10.63
N SER A 141 8.52 -0.19 -9.36
CA SER A 141 8.85 -1.52 -8.81
C SER A 141 7.65 -2.48 -8.89
N PHE A 142 6.44 -2.00 -8.62
CA PHE A 142 5.23 -2.81 -8.77
C PHE A 142 4.87 -3.14 -10.22
N TYR A 143 5.17 -2.28 -11.20
CA TYR A 143 4.99 -2.64 -12.62
C TYR A 143 5.76 -3.91 -12.98
N VAL A 144 7.01 -4.01 -12.52
CA VAL A 144 7.84 -5.20 -12.72
C VAL A 144 7.31 -6.39 -11.93
N LEU A 145 6.96 -6.20 -10.65
CA LEU A 145 6.45 -7.28 -9.80
C LEU A 145 5.12 -7.87 -10.31
N VAL A 146 4.22 -7.06 -10.86
CA VAL A 146 2.93 -7.53 -11.38
C VAL A 146 3.10 -8.39 -12.64
N ALA A 147 4.06 -8.03 -13.49
CA ALA A 147 4.37 -8.75 -14.73
C ALA A 147 5.43 -9.86 -14.54
N ALA A 148 5.84 -10.16 -13.30
CA ALA A 148 6.99 -11.02 -13.04
C ALA A 148 6.79 -12.48 -13.50
N THR A 149 5.56 -12.98 -13.51
CA THR A 149 5.24 -14.32 -14.03
C THR A 149 5.06 -14.30 -15.56
N ARG A 150 6.16 -14.04 -16.28
CA ARG A 150 6.21 -13.77 -17.72
C ARG A 150 5.63 -14.86 -18.63
N LYS A 151 5.53 -16.12 -18.18
CA LYS A 151 4.89 -17.21 -18.96
C LYS A 151 3.37 -17.24 -18.82
N SER A 152 2.79 -16.42 -17.95
CA SER A 152 1.34 -16.31 -17.77
C SER A 152 0.80 -15.11 -18.55
N VAL A 153 -0.04 -15.37 -19.54
CA VAL A 153 -0.70 -14.30 -20.34
C VAL A 153 -1.52 -13.38 -19.44
N ILE A 154 -2.21 -13.94 -18.44
CA ILE A 154 -3.04 -13.17 -17.50
C ILE A 154 -2.18 -12.23 -16.64
N SER A 155 -0.96 -12.66 -16.26
CA SER A 155 -0.02 -11.80 -15.51
C SER A 155 0.54 -10.67 -16.38
N LEU A 156 0.82 -10.94 -17.66
CA LEU A 156 1.26 -9.91 -18.60
C LEU A 156 0.15 -8.90 -18.88
N GLU A 157 -1.09 -9.35 -19.08
CA GLU A 157 -2.26 -8.49 -19.25
C GLU A 157 -2.46 -7.59 -18.02
N ALA A 158 -2.40 -8.18 -16.81
CA ALA A 158 -2.45 -7.42 -15.56
C ALA A 158 -1.32 -6.39 -15.47
N GLY A 159 -0.09 -6.75 -15.86
CA GLY A 159 1.05 -5.85 -15.88
C GLY A 159 0.84 -4.65 -16.80
N VAL A 160 0.36 -4.90 -18.03
CA VAL A 160 0.08 -3.84 -19.01
C VAL A 160 -1.06 -2.93 -18.54
N LYS A 161 -2.16 -3.50 -18.02
CA LYS A 161 -3.27 -2.72 -17.45
C LYS A 161 -2.78 -1.84 -16.29
N TYR A 162 -1.98 -2.40 -15.38
CA TYR A 162 -1.46 -1.68 -14.23
C TYR A 162 -0.50 -0.55 -14.65
N LEU A 163 0.38 -0.81 -15.62
CA LEU A 163 1.31 0.17 -16.17
C LEU A 163 0.59 1.35 -16.82
N ILE A 164 -0.33 1.08 -17.76
CA ILE A 164 -1.04 2.13 -18.51
C ILE A 164 -1.89 2.98 -17.59
N LEU A 165 -2.71 2.35 -16.75
CA LEU A 165 -3.59 3.08 -15.82
C LEU A 165 -2.78 3.81 -14.74
N GLY A 166 -1.66 3.22 -14.31
CA GLY A 166 -0.75 3.85 -13.36
C GLY A 166 -0.05 5.08 -13.94
N ALA A 167 0.46 5.00 -15.17
CA ALA A 167 1.09 6.14 -15.84
C ALA A 167 0.10 7.30 -16.05
N LEU A 168 -1.15 6.99 -16.42
CA LEU A 168 -2.22 7.98 -16.52
C LEU A 168 -2.49 8.65 -15.16
N SER A 169 -2.63 7.86 -14.09
CA SER A 169 -2.81 8.37 -12.72
C SER A 169 -1.65 9.28 -12.30
N THR A 170 -0.41 8.90 -12.60
CA THR A 170 0.78 9.70 -12.32
C THR A 170 0.76 11.02 -13.08
N GLY A 171 0.36 11.04 -14.35
CA GLY A 171 0.18 12.29 -15.11
C GLY A 171 -0.86 13.23 -14.49
N ILE A 172 -2.00 12.68 -14.06
CA ILE A 172 -3.06 13.42 -13.35
C ILE A 172 -2.53 13.98 -12.02
N LEU A 173 -1.77 13.18 -11.25
CA LEU A 173 -1.17 13.60 -9.99
C LEU A 173 -0.19 14.77 -10.20
N VAL A 174 0.73 14.66 -11.16
CA VAL A 174 1.70 15.71 -11.48
C VAL A 174 1.01 17.00 -11.91
N PHE A 175 -0.07 16.90 -12.69
CA PHE A 175 -0.87 18.07 -13.05
C PHE A 175 -1.52 18.73 -11.82
N GLY A 176 -2.02 17.93 -10.87
CA GLY A 176 -2.50 18.43 -9.57
C GLY A 176 -1.39 19.13 -8.76
N ILE A 177 -0.18 18.57 -8.75
CA ILE A 177 1.00 19.18 -8.10
C ILE A 177 1.37 20.52 -8.76
N ALA A 178 1.29 20.62 -10.09
CA ALA A 178 1.55 21.87 -10.80
C ALA A 178 0.50 22.94 -10.45
N TRP A 179 -0.79 22.58 -10.41
CA TRP A 179 -1.86 23.51 -10.06
C TRP A 179 -1.82 23.96 -8.60
N ILE A 180 -1.52 23.07 -7.66
CA ILE A 180 -1.41 23.46 -6.25
C ILE A 180 -0.22 24.40 -6.04
N TYR A 181 0.90 24.17 -6.74
CA TYR A 181 2.03 25.10 -6.73
C TYR A 181 1.66 26.46 -7.33
N GLY A 182 0.96 26.47 -8.48
CA GLY A 182 0.49 27.71 -9.10
C GLY A 182 -0.47 28.51 -8.22
N ALA A 183 -1.30 27.83 -7.41
CA ALA A 183 -2.26 28.46 -6.52
C ALA A 183 -1.68 28.90 -5.16
N THR A 184 -0.67 28.19 -4.63
CA THR A 184 -0.13 28.41 -3.27
C THR A 184 1.29 28.97 -3.23
N GLY A 185 2.05 28.86 -4.32
CA GLY A 185 3.47 29.20 -4.40
C GLY A 185 4.39 28.23 -3.65
N SER A 186 3.88 27.12 -3.11
CA SER A 186 4.67 26.14 -2.36
C SER A 186 4.35 24.70 -2.76
N LEU A 187 5.33 23.82 -2.51
CA LEU A 187 5.20 22.36 -2.64
C LEU A 187 5.29 21.65 -1.28
N SER A 188 5.65 22.37 -0.22
CA SER A 188 5.68 21.83 1.14
C SER A 188 4.27 21.76 1.72
N PHE A 189 3.98 20.72 2.51
CA PHE A 189 2.68 20.60 3.16
C PHE A 189 2.37 21.80 4.08
N GLU A 190 3.38 22.30 4.80
CA GLU A 190 3.26 23.47 5.66
C GLU A 190 2.93 24.75 4.86
N GLY A 191 3.62 24.97 3.73
CA GLY A 191 3.36 26.13 2.88
C GLY A 191 1.99 26.08 2.21
N ILE A 192 1.54 24.89 1.81
CA ILE A 192 0.19 24.67 1.28
C ILE A 192 -0.85 24.98 2.36
N ALA A 193 -0.66 24.46 3.58
CA ALA A 193 -1.57 24.72 4.70
C ALA A 193 -1.67 26.23 5.03
N ALA A 194 -0.53 26.93 5.08
CA ALA A 194 -0.51 28.37 5.29
C ALA A 194 -1.25 29.14 4.19
N ALA A 195 -1.02 28.78 2.92
CA ALA A 195 -1.70 29.41 1.77
C ALA A 195 -3.22 29.15 1.76
N CYS A 196 -3.67 27.99 2.24
CA CYS A 196 -5.08 27.66 2.40
C CYS A 196 -5.76 28.46 3.53
N ALA A 197 -5.04 28.74 4.62
CA ALA A 197 -5.56 29.47 5.79
C ALA A 197 -5.57 31.00 5.60
N ASN A 198 -4.62 31.56 4.84
CA ASN A 198 -4.42 33.01 4.72
C ASN A 198 -5.45 33.74 3.82
N GLY A 199 -6.38 33.03 3.18
CA GLY A 199 -7.48 33.64 2.41
C GLY A 199 -7.10 34.28 1.06
N GLY A 200 -5.81 34.50 0.78
CA GLY A 200 -5.33 35.16 -0.45
C GLY A 200 -5.30 34.29 -1.72
N SER A 201 -5.49 32.98 -1.56
CA SER A 201 -5.43 32.02 -2.67
C SER A 201 -6.78 31.91 -3.41
N ASN A 202 -6.76 31.71 -4.73
CA ASN A 202 -7.98 31.52 -5.51
C ASN A 202 -8.64 30.16 -5.16
N LYS A 203 -9.83 30.21 -4.54
CA LYS A 203 -10.58 29.02 -4.11
C LYS A 203 -10.84 28.02 -5.24
N THR A 204 -11.21 28.50 -6.42
CA THR A 204 -11.51 27.62 -7.58
C THR A 204 -10.26 26.89 -8.06
N ALA A 205 -9.12 27.59 -8.12
CA ALA A 205 -7.85 26.97 -8.50
C ALA A 205 -7.42 25.90 -7.48
N LEU A 206 -7.61 26.16 -6.18
CA LEU A 206 -7.33 25.19 -5.11
C LEU A 206 -8.24 23.95 -5.18
N LEU A 207 -9.54 24.12 -5.43
CA LEU A 207 -10.47 23.00 -5.60
C LEU A 207 -10.11 22.16 -6.83
N PHE A 208 -9.76 22.82 -7.93
CA PHE A 208 -9.31 22.14 -9.15
C PHE A 208 -8.03 21.35 -8.91
N ALA A 209 -7.02 21.96 -8.28
CA ALA A 209 -5.79 21.27 -7.89
C ALA A 209 -6.07 20.05 -7.00
N THR A 210 -6.93 20.24 -6.00
CA THR A 210 -7.33 19.18 -5.06
C THR A 210 -8.01 18.03 -5.77
N ALA A 211 -8.92 18.29 -6.71
CA ALA A 211 -9.58 17.25 -7.49
C ALA A 211 -8.58 16.39 -8.28
N PHE A 212 -7.57 16.99 -8.91
CA PHE A 212 -6.51 16.26 -9.61
C PHE A 212 -5.60 15.47 -8.66
N LEU A 213 -5.23 16.05 -7.51
CA LEU A 213 -4.45 15.34 -6.49
C LEU A 213 -5.22 14.13 -5.94
N LEU A 214 -6.50 14.30 -5.63
CA LEU A 214 -7.38 13.22 -5.16
C LEU A 214 -7.62 12.16 -6.25
N ALA A 215 -7.68 12.54 -7.52
CA ALA A 215 -7.80 11.60 -8.62
C ALA A 215 -6.52 10.75 -8.79
N GLY A 216 -5.36 11.40 -8.77
CA GLY A 216 -4.06 10.72 -8.80
C GLY A 216 -3.85 9.78 -7.62
N MET A 217 -4.08 10.28 -6.40
CA MET A 217 -3.99 9.48 -5.17
C MET A 217 -5.07 8.40 -5.09
N GLY A 218 -6.27 8.68 -5.61
CA GLY A 218 -7.40 7.77 -5.62
C GLY A 218 -7.10 6.48 -6.38
N PHE A 219 -6.38 6.55 -7.49
CA PHE A 219 -5.87 5.35 -8.17
C PHE A 219 -4.93 4.54 -7.27
N LYS A 220 -4.01 5.20 -6.55
CA LYS A 220 -2.96 4.54 -5.74
C LYS A 220 -3.54 3.83 -4.50
N VAL A 221 -4.62 4.38 -3.91
CA VAL A 221 -5.35 3.73 -2.79
C VAL A 221 -6.54 2.87 -3.25
N ALA A 222 -6.85 2.90 -4.54
CA ALA A 222 -8.01 2.27 -5.18
C ALA A 222 -9.38 2.76 -4.65
N MET A 223 -9.50 4.07 -4.54
CA MET A 223 -10.74 4.80 -4.29
C MET A 223 -11.55 4.94 -5.58
N ALA A 224 -12.87 4.84 -5.48
CA ALA A 224 -13.75 5.05 -6.62
C ALA A 224 -13.79 6.52 -7.07
N PRO A 225 -13.85 6.79 -8.39
CA PRO A 225 -14.02 5.88 -9.53
C PRO A 225 -12.70 5.31 -10.14
N PHE A 226 -11.56 5.40 -9.46
CA PHE A 226 -10.23 5.05 -9.99
C PHE A 226 -9.76 3.62 -9.67
N GLN A 227 -10.65 2.77 -9.15
CA GLN A 227 -10.40 1.41 -8.67
C GLN A 227 -10.40 0.32 -9.76
N MET A 228 -10.70 0.66 -11.02
CA MET A 228 -10.94 -0.29 -12.11
C MET A 228 -9.81 -1.30 -12.34
N TRP A 229 -8.57 -0.93 -12.01
CA TRP A 229 -7.41 -1.80 -12.16
C TRP A 229 -7.36 -2.96 -11.15
N VAL A 230 -7.94 -2.79 -9.96
CA VAL A 230 -7.70 -3.68 -8.81
C VAL A 230 -8.16 -5.13 -9.06
N PRO A 231 -9.40 -5.40 -9.54
CA PRO A 231 -9.85 -6.77 -9.72
C PRO A 231 -8.99 -7.58 -10.69
N ASP A 232 -8.64 -6.97 -11.82
CA ASP A 232 -7.86 -7.64 -12.88
C ASP A 232 -6.40 -7.84 -12.46
N VAL A 233 -5.79 -6.82 -11.83
CA VAL A 233 -4.40 -6.91 -11.38
C VAL A 233 -4.24 -7.90 -10.23
N TYR A 234 -5.17 -7.91 -9.27
CA TYR A 234 -5.11 -8.84 -8.14
C TYR A 234 -5.27 -10.28 -8.60
N GLN A 235 -6.19 -10.53 -9.53
CA GLN A 235 -6.42 -11.86 -10.08
C GLN A 235 -5.23 -12.33 -10.92
N GLY A 236 -4.69 -11.46 -11.79
CA GLY A 236 -3.64 -11.83 -12.73
C GLY A 236 -2.23 -11.94 -12.14
N THR A 237 -1.93 -11.23 -11.05
CA THR A 237 -0.61 -11.29 -10.44
C THR A 237 -0.44 -12.45 -9.45
N SER A 238 0.80 -12.75 -9.08
CA SER A 238 1.12 -13.76 -8.08
C SER A 238 0.58 -13.39 -6.69
N ILE A 239 0.14 -14.38 -5.92
CA ILE A 239 -0.44 -14.18 -4.58
C ILE A 239 0.44 -13.30 -3.67
N PRO A 240 1.78 -13.50 -3.55
CA PRO A 240 2.61 -12.64 -2.71
C PRO A 240 2.59 -11.16 -3.15
N VAL A 241 2.62 -10.92 -4.46
CA VAL A 241 2.57 -9.55 -5.01
C VAL A 241 1.18 -8.94 -4.80
N THR A 242 0.10 -9.71 -4.94
CA THR A 242 -1.26 -9.27 -4.59
C THR A 242 -1.36 -8.89 -3.10
N THR A 243 -0.78 -9.69 -2.20
CA THR A 243 -0.72 -9.37 -0.78
C THR A 243 0.02 -8.05 -0.54
N PHE A 244 1.12 -7.82 -1.25
CA PHE A 244 1.91 -6.61 -1.08
C PHE A 244 1.20 -5.36 -1.60
N LEU A 245 0.55 -5.46 -2.76
CA LEU A 245 -0.28 -4.39 -3.32
C LEU A 245 -1.47 -4.06 -2.41
N SER A 246 -2.14 -5.08 -1.87
CA SER A 246 -3.34 -4.89 -1.06
C SER A 246 -3.10 -4.23 0.28
N VAL A 247 -1.95 -4.47 0.90
CA VAL A 247 -1.64 -3.96 2.24
C VAL A 247 -0.58 -2.86 2.18
N GLY A 248 0.63 -3.19 1.69
CA GLY A 248 1.78 -2.28 1.73
C GLY A 248 1.58 -1.04 0.87
N SER A 249 1.29 -1.24 -0.42
CA SER A 249 1.08 -0.12 -1.35
C SER A 249 -0.07 0.79 -0.91
N LYS A 250 -1.17 0.22 -0.40
CA LYS A 250 -2.29 0.99 0.13
C LYS A 250 -1.91 1.80 1.35
N ALA A 251 -1.21 1.20 2.32
CA ALA A 251 -0.78 1.90 3.52
C ALA A 251 0.12 3.10 3.15
N ALA A 252 1.06 2.92 2.22
CA ALA A 252 1.91 4.01 1.72
C ALA A 252 1.08 5.11 1.04
N GLY A 253 0.09 4.75 0.22
CA GLY A 253 -0.84 5.72 -0.36
C GLY A 253 -1.66 6.48 0.70
N PHE A 254 -2.12 5.80 1.75
CA PHE A 254 -2.94 6.40 2.79
C PHE A 254 -2.15 7.36 3.69
N ILE A 255 -0.89 7.11 4.06
CA ILE A 255 -0.11 8.11 4.81
C ILE A 255 0.09 9.40 4.01
N VAL A 256 0.34 9.30 2.70
CA VAL A 256 0.43 10.47 1.83
C VAL A 256 -0.91 11.18 1.73
N LEU A 257 -2.01 10.42 1.58
CA LEU A 257 -3.35 10.99 1.53
C LEU A 257 -3.71 11.70 2.84
N THR A 258 -3.40 11.12 4.01
CA THR A 258 -3.58 11.76 5.31
C THR A 258 -2.87 13.10 5.35
N ARG A 259 -1.58 13.16 5.03
CA ARG A 259 -0.80 14.41 5.04
C ARG A 259 -1.33 15.47 4.08
N LEU A 260 -1.76 15.02 2.89
CA LEU A 260 -2.36 15.91 1.92
C LEU A 260 -3.68 16.50 2.45
N ILE A 261 -4.55 15.67 3.02
CA ILE A 261 -5.83 16.13 3.59
C ILE A 261 -5.60 17.05 4.78
N ASP A 262 -4.67 16.73 5.67
CA ASP A 262 -4.32 17.57 6.82
C ASP A 262 -3.85 18.97 6.35
N ALA A 263 -3.01 19.03 5.31
CA ALA A 263 -2.57 20.30 4.74
C ALA A 263 -3.72 21.10 4.10
N LEU A 264 -4.65 20.43 3.40
CA LEU A 264 -5.77 21.09 2.72
C LEU A 264 -6.91 21.49 3.67
N THR A 265 -7.04 20.83 4.83
CA THR A 265 -8.18 20.99 5.75
C THR A 265 -7.82 21.62 7.10
N VAL A 266 -6.63 22.24 7.18
CA VAL A 266 -6.19 23.04 8.34
C VAL A 266 -7.25 24.05 8.78
N HIS A 267 -7.27 24.40 10.07
CA HIS A 267 -8.18 25.40 10.60
C HIS A 267 -8.10 26.72 9.83
N GLY A 268 -9.25 27.24 9.38
CA GLY A 268 -9.33 28.45 8.56
C GLY A 268 -9.18 28.20 7.05
N SER A 269 -8.98 26.96 6.61
CA SER A 269 -8.88 26.64 5.17
C SER A 269 -10.17 26.99 4.40
N LEU A 270 -10.01 27.69 3.28
CA LEU A 270 -11.08 28.13 2.37
C LEU A 270 -11.88 27.00 1.69
N ILE A 271 -11.27 25.80 1.59
CA ILE A 271 -11.79 24.65 0.84
C ILE A 271 -12.15 23.46 1.72
N ARG A 272 -12.04 23.63 3.05
CA ARG A 272 -12.14 22.53 4.01
C ARG A 272 -13.42 21.72 3.87
N ASP A 273 -14.56 22.39 3.81
CA ASP A 273 -15.87 21.73 3.79
C ASP A 273 -16.11 21.00 2.46
N GLU A 274 -15.67 21.58 1.34
CA GLU A 274 -15.74 20.94 0.03
C GLU A 274 -14.86 19.69 -0.04
N VAL A 275 -13.65 19.74 0.52
CA VAL A 275 -12.75 18.56 0.57
C VAL A 275 -13.37 17.44 1.40
N ILE A 276 -13.93 17.75 2.56
CA ILE A 276 -14.61 16.76 3.40
C ILE A 276 -15.81 16.16 2.66
N LEU A 277 -16.62 16.99 2.00
CA LEU A 277 -17.76 16.50 1.22
C LEU A 277 -17.33 15.58 0.07
N MET A 278 -16.23 15.91 -0.63
CA MET A 278 -15.64 15.04 -1.64
C MET A 278 -15.21 13.70 -1.04
N LEU A 279 -14.53 13.69 0.10
CA LEU A 279 -14.08 12.46 0.76
C LEU A 279 -15.26 11.59 1.22
N VAL A 280 -16.32 12.19 1.79
CA VAL A 280 -17.54 11.44 2.17
C VAL A 280 -18.16 10.78 0.94
N GLY A 281 -18.34 11.54 -0.15
CA GLY A 281 -18.92 11.01 -1.38
C GLY A 281 -18.08 9.90 -2.00
N LEU A 282 -16.77 10.13 -2.17
CA LEU A 282 -15.84 9.16 -2.75
C LEU A 282 -15.73 7.92 -1.86
N GLY A 283 -15.64 8.08 -0.53
CA GLY A 283 -15.60 6.99 0.43
C GLY A 283 -16.85 6.12 0.38
N ALA A 284 -18.04 6.73 0.40
CA ALA A 284 -19.31 6.02 0.33
C ALA A 284 -19.47 5.23 -0.99
N ILE A 285 -19.15 5.87 -2.13
CA ILE A 285 -19.17 5.19 -3.43
C ILE A 285 -18.16 4.03 -3.45
N THR A 286 -16.97 4.22 -2.87
CA THR A 286 -15.94 3.18 -2.81
C THR A 286 -16.40 1.97 -2.00
N VAL A 287 -17.09 2.16 -0.87
CA VAL A 287 -17.67 1.06 -0.09
C VAL A 287 -18.71 0.30 -0.93
N LEU A 288 -19.60 1.01 -1.64
CA LEU A 288 -20.64 0.38 -2.47
C LEU A 288 -20.04 -0.40 -3.64
N VAL A 289 -19.12 0.21 -4.37
CA VAL A 289 -18.48 -0.41 -5.54
C VAL A 289 -17.52 -1.54 -5.14
N GLY A 290 -16.98 -1.52 -3.93
CA GLY A 290 -16.24 -2.65 -3.38
C GLY A 290 -17.15 -3.79 -2.91
N SER A 291 -18.32 -3.49 -2.34
CA SER A 291 -19.13 -4.52 -1.66
C SER A 291 -20.14 -5.20 -2.58
N LEU A 292 -20.82 -4.47 -3.47
CA LEU A 292 -21.87 -5.04 -4.31
C LEU A 292 -21.34 -6.03 -5.36
N PRO A 293 -20.28 -5.71 -6.14
CA PRO A 293 -19.75 -6.66 -7.12
C PRO A 293 -19.07 -7.87 -6.48
N ALA A 294 -18.61 -7.76 -5.23
CA ALA A 294 -17.98 -8.87 -4.50
C ALA A 294 -18.91 -10.09 -4.36
N ILE A 295 -20.23 -9.85 -4.22
CA ILE A 295 -21.25 -10.89 -4.04
C ILE A 295 -21.31 -11.84 -5.24
N PHE A 296 -21.05 -11.33 -6.44
CA PHE A 296 -21.15 -12.08 -7.69
C PHE A 296 -19.83 -12.70 -8.16
N GLN A 297 -18.75 -12.55 -7.40
CA GLN A 297 -17.45 -13.11 -7.79
C GLN A 297 -17.38 -14.61 -7.49
N THR A 298 -16.85 -15.39 -8.44
CA THR A 298 -16.57 -16.82 -8.26
C THR A 298 -15.13 -17.06 -7.79
N SER A 299 -14.19 -16.24 -8.24
CA SER A 299 -12.79 -16.32 -7.84
C SER A 299 -12.57 -15.64 -6.50
N VAL A 300 -11.97 -16.35 -5.55
CA VAL A 300 -11.67 -15.83 -4.20
C VAL A 300 -10.67 -14.68 -4.26
N LYS A 301 -9.67 -14.71 -5.15
CA LYS A 301 -8.74 -13.59 -5.33
C LYS A 301 -9.45 -12.34 -5.83
N ARG A 302 -10.37 -12.48 -6.79
CA ARG A 302 -11.14 -11.35 -7.33
C ARG A 302 -12.13 -10.82 -6.30
N MET A 303 -12.76 -11.69 -5.51
CA MET A 303 -13.58 -11.31 -4.35
C MET A 303 -12.77 -10.51 -3.33
N LEU A 304 -11.55 -10.94 -2.98
CA LEU A 304 -10.65 -10.20 -2.09
C LEU A 304 -10.19 -8.86 -2.67
N ALA A 305 -10.09 -8.75 -4.00
CA ALA A 305 -9.81 -7.49 -4.67
C ALA A 305 -10.93 -6.47 -4.45
N TYR A 306 -12.18 -6.88 -4.64
CA TYR A 306 -13.36 -6.05 -4.34
C TYR A 306 -13.51 -5.73 -2.85
N SER A 307 -13.25 -6.70 -1.97
CA SER A 307 -13.15 -6.46 -0.53
C SER A 307 -12.10 -5.39 -0.20
N SER A 308 -10.91 -5.46 -0.82
CA SER A 308 -9.84 -4.46 -0.65
C SER A 308 -10.25 -3.06 -1.13
N ILE A 309 -11.11 -2.94 -2.14
CA ILE A 309 -11.72 -1.67 -2.55
C ILE A 309 -12.65 -1.16 -1.43
N SER A 310 -13.56 -2.00 -0.93
CA SER A 310 -14.49 -1.62 0.15
C SER A 310 -13.74 -1.16 1.42
N HIS A 311 -12.69 -1.88 1.82
CA HIS A 311 -11.81 -1.48 2.93
C HIS A 311 -11.11 -0.13 2.70
N ALA A 312 -10.71 0.19 1.46
CA ALA A 312 -10.20 1.52 1.15
C ALA A 312 -11.29 2.61 1.30
N GLY A 313 -12.55 2.29 1.00
CA GLY A 313 -13.68 3.19 1.25
C GLY A 313 -13.84 3.55 2.72
N PHE A 314 -13.75 2.56 3.63
CA PHE A 314 -13.76 2.82 5.07
C PHE A 314 -12.59 3.72 5.51
N LEU A 315 -11.38 3.49 4.98
CA LEU A 315 -10.23 4.34 5.27
C LEU A 315 -10.40 5.78 4.77
N VAL A 316 -11.01 5.98 3.60
CA VAL A 316 -11.34 7.32 3.07
C VAL A 316 -12.39 8.01 3.95
N LEU A 317 -13.41 7.28 4.40
CA LEU A 317 -14.42 7.80 5.34
C LEU A 317 -13.80 8.19 6.69
N ALA A 318 -12.83 7.42 7.17
CA ALA A 318 -12.07 7.76 8.39
C ALA A 318 -11.28 9.06 8.25
N LEU A 319 -10.76 9.38 7.05
CA LEU A 319 -10.14 10.68 6.80
C LEU A 319 -11.16 11.82 6.77
N ALA A 320 -12.42 11.53 6.43
CA ALA A 320 -13.49 12.52 6.38
C ALA A 320 -14.09 12.83 7.77
N SER A 321 -13.98 11.90 8.74
CA SER A 321 -14.72 11.96 10.01
C SER A 321 -14.22 12.98 11.04
N ARG A 322 -13.14 13.71 10.74
CA ARG A 322 -12.44 14.67 11.64
C ARG A 322 -11.90 13.99 12.90
N ASP A 323 -11.13 14.74 13.69
CA ASP A 323 -10.52 14.20 14.91
C ASP A 323 -11.59 13.79 15.94
N SER A 324 -11.43 12.59 16.50
CA SER A 324 -12.39 12.02 17.42
C SER A 324 -12.20 12.57 18.84
N VAL A 325 -13.02 13.55 19.24
CA VAL A 325 -12.98 14.14 20.59
C VAL A 325 -13.18 13.08 21.69
N ARG A 326 -13.92 12.01 21.39
CA ARG A 326 -14.25 10.95 22.36
C ARG A 326 -13.08 10.01 22.69
N PHE A 327 -12.21 9.74 21.73
CA PHE A 327 -11.10 8.79 21.88
C PHE A 327 -9.73 9.46 21.87
N ASP A 328 -9.65 10.77 21.63
CA ASP A 328 -8.40 11.52 21.48
C ASP A 328 -7.50 10.94 20.37
N LEU A 329 -8.13 10.38 19.34
CA LEU A 329 -7.45 9.90 18.13
C LEU A 329 -7.70 10.86 16.97
N SER A 330 -6.61 11.22 16.29
CA SER A 330 -6.68 11.93 15.01
C SER A 330 -7.20 11.02 13.89
N ALA A 331 -7.72 11.62 12.83
CA ALA A 331 -8.15 10.89 11.63
C ALA A 331 -7.03 9.98 11.08
N GLY A 332 -5.79 10.47 11.05
CA GLY A 332 -4.61 9.69 10.68
C GLY A 332 -4.33 8.51 11.62
N GLY A 333 -4.58 8.67 12.92
CA GLY A 333 -4.48 7.59 13.92
C GLY A 333 -5.51 6.49 13.71
N ILE A 334 -6.75 6.85 13.36
CA ILE A 334 -7.83 5.89 13.04
C ILE A 334 -7.47 5.08 11.79
N VAL A 335 -6.99 5.74 10.73
CA VAL A 335 -6.51 5.08 9.49
C VAL A 335 -5.35 4.13 9.79
N ALA A 336 -4.37 4.56 10.59
CA ALA A 336 -3.24 3.73 11.00
C ALA A 336 -3.70 2.49 11.78
N PHE A 337 -4.61 2.65 12.73
CA PHE A 337 -5.19 1.54 13.49
C PHE A 337 -5.94 0.55 12.59
N TYR A 338 -6.77 1.06 11.68
CA TYR A 338 -7.48 0.22 10.72
C TYR A 338 -6.51 -0.58 9.84
N LEU A 339 -5.45 0.05 9.32
CA LEU A 339 -4.43 -0.64 8.54
C LEU A 339 -3.66 -1.68 9.37
N ALA A 340 -3.36 -1.39 10.64
CA ALA A 340 -2.73 -2.32 11.57
C ALA A 340 -3.55 -3.60 11.74
N THR A 341 -4.88 -3.47 11.83
CA THR A 341 -5.79 -4.63 11.90
C THR A 341 -5.97 -5.29 10.53
N TYR A 342 -5.98 -4.53 9.43
CA TYR A 342 -6.15 -5.02 8.06
C TYR A 342 -5.01 -5.91 7.56
N LEU A 343 -3.78 -5.60 7.95
CA LEU A 343 -2.58 -6.35 7.57
C LEU A 343 -2.67 -7.85 7.91
N PRO A 344 -2.86 -8.27 9.18
CA PRO A 344 -2.88 -9.69 9.53
C PRO A 344 -4.06 -10.42 8.87
N MET A 345 -5.24 -9.80 8.79
CA MET A 345 -6.41 -10.40 8.14
C MET A 345 -6.15 -10.72 6.67
N THR A 346 -5.56 -9.76 5.95
CA THR A 346 -5.32 -9.87 4.51
C THR A 346 -4.18 -10.84 4.22
N VAL A 347 -3.10 -10.77 4.99
CA VAL A 347 -1.97 -11.72 4.87
C VAL A 347 -2.44 -13.15 5.15
N LEU A 348 -3.25 -13.38 6.18
CA LEU A 348 -3.81 -14.71 6.46
C LEU A 348 -4.74 -15.20 5.33
N GLY A 349 -5.61 -14.32 4.81
CA GLY A 349 -6.47 -14.66 3.67
C GLY A 349 -5.66 -15.13 2.45
N PHE A 350 -4.64 -14.37 2.05
CA PHE A 350 -3.79 -14.74 0.92
C PHE A 350 -2.86 -15.92 1.22
N LEU A 351 -2.38 -16.08 2.45
CA LEU A 351 -1.63 -17.27 2.86
C LEU A 351 -2.47 -18.53 2.69
N GLY A 352 -3.76 -18.48 3.04
CA GLY A 352 -4.63 -19.64 2.87
C GLY A 352 -4.82 -20.01 1.40
N ILE A 353 -5.01 -19.01 0.54
CA ILE A 353 -5.08 -19.21 -0.92
C ILE A 353 -3.75 -19.77 -1.45
N ALA A 354 -2.61 -19.26 -0.97
CA ALA A 354 -1.29 -19.76 -1.36
C ALA A 354 -1.08 -21.23 -1.00
N ILE A 355 -1.48 -21.65 0.20
CA ILE A 355 -1.39 -23.05 0.65
C ILE A 355 -2.26 -23.94 -0.23
N MET A 356 -3.50 -23.53 -0.54
CA MET A 356 -4.38 -24.28 -1.44
C MET A 356 -3.77 -24.43 -2.84
N ARG A 357 -3.19 -23.35 -3.37
CA ARG A 357 -2.51 -23.37 -4.67
C ARG A 357 -1.31 -24.31 -4.70
N ILE A 358 -0.53 -24.35 -3.62
CA ILE A 358 0.62 -25.27 -3.48
C ILE A 358 0.16 -26.74 -3.43
N GLN A 359 -1.00 -27.00 -2.82
CA GLN A 359 -1.63 -28.32 -2.79
C GLN A 359 -2.32 -28.70 -4.11
N GLY A 360 -2.21 -27.87 -5.15
CA GLY A 360 -2.79 -28.13 -6.48
C GLY A 360 -4.29 -27.85 -6.59
N GLN A 361 -4.89 -27.16 -5.61
CA GLN A 361 -6.27 -26.70 -5.69
C GLN A 361 -6.37 -25.38 -6.48
N GLY A 362 -7.55 -25.10 -7.02
CA GLY A 362 -7.84 -23.83 -7.69
C GLY A 362 -8.08 -22.68 -6.71
N GLU A 363 -8.53 -21.55 -7.25
CA GLU A 363 -8.78 -20.30 -6.53
C GLU A 363 -10.27 -19.89 -6.63
N GLU A 364 -11.13 -20.79 -7.13
CA GLU A 364 -12.57 -20.58 -7.20
C GLU A 364 -13.22 -20.94 -5.87
N ILE A 365 -14.34 -20.30 -5.53
CA ILE A 365 -15.08 -20.56 -4.28
C ILE A 365 -15.42 -22.05 -4.13
N GLN A 366 -15.71 -22.74 -5.24
CA GLN A 366 -16.05 -24.16 -5.24
C GLN A 366 -14.88 -25.04 -4.75
N ASP A 367 -13.63 -24.63 -4.98
CA ASP A 367 -12.44 -25.37 -4.55
C ASP A 367 -12.30 -25.46 -3.03
N PHE A 368 -12.96 -24.54 -2.29
CA PHE A 368 -12.98 -24.49 -0.83
C PHE A 368 -14.03 -25.44 -0.21
N THR A 369 -14.85 -26.11 -1.03
CA THR A 369 -15.87 -27.04 -0.54
C THR A 369 -15.23 -28.19 0.24
N GLY A 370 -15.73 -28.48 1.46
CA GLY A 370 -15.20 -29.55 2.30
C GLY A 370 -13.80 -29.29 2.88
N LEU A 371 -13.27 -28.06 2.81
CA LEU A 371 -11.95 -27.72 3.34
C LEU A 371 -11.82 -28.01 4.84
N ALA A 372 -12.89 -27.82 5.62
CA ALA A 372 -12.92 -28.12 7.05
C ALA A 372 -12.62 -29.61 7.37
N LYS A 373 -12.98 -30.53 6.46
CA LYS A 373 -12.67 -31.96 6.62
C LYS A 373 -11.27 -32.30 6.10
N ARG A 374 -10.84 -31.68 4.99
CA ARG A 374 -9.53 -31.95 4.35
C ARG A 374 -8.35 -31.37 5.14
N SER A 375 -8.53 -30.15 5.65
CA SER A 375 -7.48 -29.38 6.34
C SER A 375 -8.14 -28.46 7.38
N PRO A 376 -8.50 -28.98 8.58
CA PRO A 376 -9.26 -28.23 9.57
C PRO A 376 -8.54 -26.95 10.01
N LEU A 377 -7.22 -27.00 10.19
CA LEU A 377 -6.42 -25.83 10.59
C LEU A 377 -6.44 -24.71 9.55
N LEU A 378 -6.33 -25.05 8.26
CA LEU A 378 -6.40 -24.09 7.17
C LEU A 378 -7.81 -23.48 7.06
N ALA A 379 -8.85 -24.30 7.23
CA ALA A 379 -10.22 -23.83 7.23
C ALA A 379 -10.47 -22.86 8.40
N THR A 380 -10.07 -23.19 9.63
CA THR A 380 -10.20 -22.31 10.79
C THR A 380 -9.46 -21.00 10.59
N MET A 381 -8.24 -21.04 10.07
CA MET A 381 -7.46 -19.83 9.77
C MET A 381 -8.17 -18.91 8.77
N LEU A 382 -8.67 -19.47 7.67
CA LEU A 382 -9.43 -18.72 6.66
C LEU A 382 -10.76 -18.19 7.21
N THR A 383 -11.47 -18.97 8.03
CA THR A 383 -12.69 -18.52 8.71
C THR A 383 -12.40 -17.32 9.60
N ILE A 384 -11.34 -17.36 10.42
CA ILE A 384 -10.96 -16.22 11.27
C ILE A 384 -10.59 -15.01 10.42
N ALA A 385 -9.79 -15.20 9.36
CA ALA A 385 -9.37 -14.11 8.47
C ALA A 385 -10.57 -13.43 7.79
N PHE A 386 -11.48 -14.21 7.20
CA PHE A 386 -12.66 -13.69 6.50
C PHE A 386 -13.72 -13.14 7.47
N ALA A 387 -13.90 -13.75 8.64
CA ALA A 387 -14.74 -13.21 9.71
C ALA A 387 -14.25 -11.83 10.16
N SER A 388 -12.93 -11.69 10.28
CA SER A 388 -12.30 -10.42 10.65
C SER A 388 -12.44 -9.38 9.53
N LEU A 389 -12.25 -9.73 8.25
CA LEU A 389 -12.51 -8.82 7.11
C LEU A 389 -13.98 -8.37 7.06
N ALA A 390 -14.91 -9.29 7.33
CA ALA A 390 -16.33 -8.98 7.45
C ALA A 390 -16.62 -8.03 8.62
N GLY A 391 -15.82 -8.08 9.68
CA GLY A 391 -15.97 -7.26 10.88
C GLY A 391 -16.92 -7.88 11.90
N LEU A 392 -16.87 -9.21 12.07
CA LEU A 392 -17.65 -9.88 13.11
C LEU A 392 -17.17 -9.49 14.52
N PRO A 393 -18.07 -9.37 15.52
CA PRO A 393 -17.68 -9.05 16.89
C PRO A 393 -16.55 -9.97 17.41
N LEU A 394 -15.70 -9.44 18.30
CA LEU A 394 -14.49 -10.10 18.84
C LEU A 394 -13.33 -10.27 17.85
N THR A 395 -13.43 -9.73 16.63
CA THR A 395 -12.32 -9.72 15.66
C THR A 395 -11.62 -8.37 15.59
N ALA A 396 -10.37 -8.36 15.14
CA ALA A 396 -9.60 -7.13 14.95
C ALA A 396 -10.27 -6.18 13.93
N GLY A 397 -10.90 -6.73 12.89
CA GLY A 397 -11.57 -5.91 11.88
C GLY A 397 -12.87 -5.28 12.33
N PHE A 398 -13.56 -5.86 13.32
CA PHE A 398 -14.66 -5.18 13.99
C PHE A 398 -14.18 -3.91 14.69
N LEU A 399 -13.10 -4.00 15.47
CA LEU A 399 -12.52 -2.83 16.15
C LEU A 399 -12.11 -1.76 15.14
N GLY A 400 -11.44 -2.15 14.06
CA GLY A 400 -11.08 -1.25 12.97
C GLY A 400 -12.29 -0.49 12.42
N LYS A 401 -13.37 -1.20 12.05
CA LYS A 401 -14.60 -0.59 11.52
C LYS A 401 -15.40 0.20 12.54
N MET A 402 -15.29 -0.11 13.84
CA MET A 402 -16.01 0.59 14.90
C MET A 402 -15.39 1.97 15.21
N PHE A 403 -14.08 2.12 15.00
CA PHE A 403 -13.39 3.41 15.17
C PHE A 403 -13.62 4.38 14.00
N VAL A 404 -13.96 3.85 12.82
CA VAL A 404 -14.38 4.64 11.64
C VAL A 404 -15.84 5.02 11.79
#